data_AF-A0A9P0E434-F1
#
_entry.id   AF-A0A9P0E434-F1
#
_cell.length_a   1.000
_cell.length_b   1.000
_cell.length_c   1.000
_cell.angle_alpha   90.00
_cell.angle_beta   90.00
_cell.angle_gamma   90.00
#
_symmetry.space_group_name_H-M   'P 1'
#
loop_
_entity.id
_entity.type
_entity.pdbx_description
1 polymer ?
#
loop_
_entity_poly.entity_id
_entity_poly.type
_entity_poly.pdbx_seq_one_letter_code
_entity_poly.pdbx_strand_id
1 'polypeptide(L)'
;MLDLEFDYFFEEDKMGMTVTSGSVTIRKDDNNLIGISIGGGSPLCPCLYIVQIFDNTAAAKDGTLQSGDELVSVNGQSVKGKTKVEVAKMIQAAKDEVIINYNKLHADPGQGKSLDIIMKKMKHRLVENMSSSTADALGLSRAILCNDTLVKKMQELQDTEVMYRGLVDHCKRMLQAHMELQQAVKAMGDIFSGIAVREPQPRASEAFRLFGEQHRSIEKMGLEMVKKVKPVLSDVGTYLYKAIPDTRLTVKKYADTKFEYLAYCLKVKEMDDEECSYAALQEPLYRVETGNYEYRLILRCRQLARSRFAKLRADVLVKMELLDNKHVQSLGGHLVKVIRGLAELHTRTVELLNGPALFPVEVDLTTNAFQYKSTTPVTQYNDDDKEVEEGEEILDIDHEDLIANFTKPSAPNDLENNDLLLPDLSNVIQNEPNYDDMDNWALLSSLCLQDSPQNKPLLTDLD
;
A
#
# COMPACT_ATOMS: atom_id res chain seq x y z
N MET A 1 40.42 -62.93 -29.28
CA MET A 1 40.35 -61.52 -29.72
C MET A 1 38.97 -61.34 -30.33
N LEU A 2 37.99 -61.04 -29.46
CA LEU A 2 36.64 -60.66 -29.83
C LEU A 2 36.46 -59.32 -29.12
N ASP A 3 36.67 -58.24 -29.86
CA ASP A 3 36.36 -56.89 -29.40
C ASP A 3 34.83 -56.77 -29.31
N LEU A 4 34.31 -57.13 -28.15
CA LEU A 4 32.97 -56.74 -27.73
C LEU A 4 33.07 -55.29 -27.27
N GLU A 5 32.98 -54.34 -28.22
CA GLU A 5 32.56 -52.98 -27.91
C GLU A 5 31.15 -53.08 -27.31
N PHE A 6 31.08 -53.15 -25.98
CA PHE A 6 29.85 -52.86 -25.27
C PHE A 6 29.53 -51.39 -25.53
N ASP A 7 28.67 -51.15 -26.50
CA ASP A 7 27.98 -49.88 -26.72
C ASP A 7 27.05 -49.68 -25.50
N TYR A 8 27.63 -49.26 -24.37
CA TYR A 8 26.89 -48.81 -23.19
C TYR A 8 26.13 -47.56 -23.63
N PHE A 9 24.94 -47.77 -24.20
CA PHE A 9 23.94 -46.73 -24.34
C PHE A 9 23.64 -46.23 -22.93
N PHE A 10 24.28 -45.14 -22.52
CA PHE A 10 23.85 -44.40 -21.34
C PHE A 10 22.39 -44.03 -21.57
N GLU A 11 21.50 -44.63 -20.78
CA GLU A 11 20.08 -44.36 -20.84
C GLU A 11 19.88 -42.86 -20.55
N GLU A 12 19.34 -42.12 -21.51
CA GLU A 12 19.09 -40.69 -21.36
C GLU A 12 18.15 -40.45 -20.17
N ASP A 13 18.63 -39.74 -19.14
CA ASP A 13 17.80 -39.34 -18.01
C ASP A 13 16.90 -38.17 -18.40
N LYS A 14 15.76 -38.51 -19.02
CA LYS A 14 14.77 -37.53 -19.47
C LYS A 14 13.95 -36.93 -18.34
N MET A 15 14.11 -37.40 -17.08
CA MET A 15 13.30 -36.94 -15.94
C MET A 15 11.77 -37.01 -16.19
N GLY A 16 11.33 -37.93 -17.06
CA GLY A 16 9.93 -38.07 -17.48
C GLY A 16 9.43 -36.99 -18.47
N MET A 17 10.30 -36.09 -18.96
CA MET A 17 9.95 -35.09 -19.97
C MET A 17 9.87 -35.71 -21.37
N THR A 18 8.99 -35.16 -22.19
CA THR A 18 8.83 -35.58 -23.59
C THR A 18 9.48 -34.59 -24.55
N VAL A 19 9.85 -35.08 -25.73
CA VAL A 19 10.41 -34.25 -26.79
C VAL A 19 9.61 -34.38 -28.08
N THR A 20 9.50 -33.29 -28.83
CA THR A 20 8.87 -33.30 -30.17
C THR A 20 9.81 -32.66 -31.18
N SER A 21 10.11 -33.40 -32.24
CA SER A 21 10.96 -32.88 -33.32
C SER A 21 10.20 -31.86 -34.17
N GLY A 22 10.88 -30.79 -34.56
CA GLY A 22 10.36 -29.75 -35.42
C GLY A 22 11.45 -29.14 -36.29
N SER A 23 11.04 -28.31 -37.24
CA SER A 23 11.92 -27.54 -38.12
C SER A 23 11.40 -26.13 -38.23
N VAL A 24 12.29 -25.15 -38.13
CA VAL A 24 11.96 -23.73 -38.27
C VAL A 24 12.96 -23.05 -39.20
N THR A 25 12.46 -22.17 -40.07
CA THR A 25 13.29 -21.32 -40.93
C THR A 25 13.28 -19.92 -40.37
N ILE A 26 14.42 -19.45 -39.86
CA ILE A 26 14.55 -18.13 -39.24
C ILE A 26 15.35 -17.22 -40.18
N ARG A 27 14.74 -16.11 -40.58
CA ARG A 27 15.44 -15.05 -41.30
C ARG A 27 16.32 -14.26 -40.35
N LYS A 28 17.57 -14.02 -40.74
CA LYS A 28 18.54 -13.32 -39.89
C LYS A 28 18.21 -11.83 -39.75
N ASP A 29 18.73 -11.25 -38.67
CA ASP A 29 18.70 -9.80 -38.46
C ASP A 29 19.77 -9.06 -39.27
N ASP A 30 19.76 -7.72 -39.20
CA ASP A 30 20.70 -6.85 -39.91
C ASP A 30 22.17 -7.08 -39.50
N ASN A 31 22.42 -7.75 -38.37
CA ASN A 31 23.74 -8.11 -37.87
C ASN A 31 24.16 -9.54 -38.28
N ASN A 32 23.41 -10.20 -39.17
CA ASN A 32 23.63 -11.59 -39.58
C ASN A 32 23.54 -12.59 -38.39
N LEU A 33 22.71 -12.28 -37.39
CA LEU A 33 22.47 -13.12 -36.22
C LEU A 33 21.01 -13.56 -36.14
N ILE A 34 20.78 -14.70 -35.48
CA ILE A 34 19.42 -15.17 -35.14
C ILE A 34 19.06 -14.90 -33.67
N GLY A 35 20.05 -14.67 -32.81
CA GLY A 35 19.82 -14.28 -31.40
C GLY A 35 19.62 -15.42 -30.40
N ILE A 36 20.34 -16.53 -30.55
CA ILE A 36 20.36 -17.63 -29.58
C ILE A 36 21.75 -17.84 -28.98
N SER A 37 21.80 -18.32 -27.75
CA SER A 37 23.00 -18.83 -27.08
C SER A 37 22.91 -20.36 -26.99
N ILE A 38 24.03 -21.05 -27.22
CA ILE A 38 24.11 -22.50 -27.34
C ILE A 38 24.97 -23.06 -26.21
N GLY A 39 24.47 -24.10 -25.53
CA GLY A 39 25.15 -24.87 -24.49
C GLY A 39 25.33 -26.33 -24.87
N GLY A 40 26.06 -27.07 -24.05
CA GLY A 40 26.40 -28.47 -24.31
C GLY A 40 27.41 -28.66 -25.44
N GLY A 41 27.26 -29.78 -26.17
CA GLY A 41 28.15 -30.23 -27.25
C GLY A 41 29.38 -31.02 -26.79
N SER A 42 30.09 -31.53 -27.78
CA SER A 42 31.28 -32.36 -27.61
C SER A 42 32.42 -31.60 -26.89
N PRO A 43 33.22 -32.27 -26.03
CA PRO A 43 33.19 -33.71 -25.70
C PRO A 43 32.30 -34.06 -24.49
N LEU A 44 31.82 -33.07 -23.74
CA LEU A 44 31.22 -33.29 -22.42
C LEU A 44 29.74 -33.69 -22.47
N CYS A 45 28.98 -33.19 -23.45
CA CYS A 45 27.54 -33.41 -23.55
C CYS A 45 27.18 -33.96 -24.94
N PRO A 46 26.35 -35.01 -25.04
CA PRO A 46 26.01 -35.64 -26.32
C PRO A 46 25.12 -34.77 -27.22
N CYS A 47 24.41 -33.79 -26.63
CA CYS A 47 23.49 -32.90 -27.33
C CYS A 47 23.90 -31.43 -27.23
N LEU A 48 23.44 -30.61 -28.17
CA LEU A 48 23.50 -29.16 -28.10
C LEU A 48 22.11 -28.62 -27.81
N TYR A 49 22.00 -27.63 -26.93
CA TYR A 49 20.71 -27.05 -26.56
C TYR A 49 20.77 -25.53 -26.43
N ILE A 50 19.61 -24.89 -26.49
CA ILE A 50 19.50 -23.43 -26.41
C ILE A 50 19.56 -22.99 -24.95
N VAL A 51 20.59 -22.24 -24.56
CA VAL A 51 20.72 -21.67 -23.21
C VAL A 51 19.82 -20.45 -23.05
N GLN A 52 19.83 -19.57 -24.04
CA GLN A 52 19.10 -18.30 -23.98
C GLN A 52 18.67 -17.87 -25.36
N ILE A 53 17.51 -17.24 -25.42
CA ILE A 53 17.05 -16.45 -26.57
C ILE A 53 17.11 -15.00 -26.14
N PHE A 54 17.76 -14.17 -26.96
CA PHE A 54 17.92 -12.75 -26.68
C PHE A 54 16.68 -11.98 -27.14
N ASP A 55 16.20 -11.07 -26.30
CA ASP A 55 15.04 -10.24 -26.63
C ASP A 55 15.31 -9.39 -27.88
N ASN A 56 14.25 -9.05 -28.62
CA ASN A 56 14.29 -8.25 -29.86
C ASN A 56 15.08 -8.86 -31.04
N THR A 57 15.50 -10.12 -30.96
CA THR A 57 16.18 -10.84 -32.05
C THR A 57 15.22 -11.61 -32.96
N ALA A 58 15.71 -12.12 -34.10
CA ALA A 58 14.91 -12.89 -35.03
C ALA A 58 14.25 -14.13 -34.40
N ALA A 59 15.01 -14.91 -33.61
CA ALA A 59 14.49 -16.08 -32.92
C ALA A 59 13.44 -15.72 -31.85
N ALA A 60 13.60 -14.59 -31.16
CA ALA A 60 12.61 -14.12 -30.19
C ALA A 60 11.29 -13.70 -30.86
N LYS A 61 11.36 -13.07 -32.03
CA LYS A 61 10.19 -12.63 -32.81
C LYS A 61 9.43 -13.81 -33.43
N ASP A 62 10.16 -14.83 -33.89
CA ASP A 62 9.59 -16.06 -34.42
C ASP A 62 8.89 -16.88 -33.31
N GLY A 63 9.50 -16.99 -32.12
CA GLY A 63 8.89 -17.60 -30.94
C GLY A 63 8.80 -19.13 -30.96
N THR A 64 9.21 -19.79 -32.04
CA THR A 64 9.19 -21.25 -32.14
C THR A 64 10.23 -21.90 -31.23
N LEU A 65 11.45 -21.36 -31.21
CA LEU A 65 12.55 -21.84 -30.37
C LEU A 65 12.45 -21.30 -28.96
N GLN A 66 12.98 -22.05 -28.00
CA GLN A 66 12.76 -21.76 -26.59
C GLN A 66 13.92 -22.38 -25.75
N SER A 67 14.35 -21.74 -24.65
CA SER A 67 15.48 -22.20 -23.81
C SER A 67 15.30 -23.62 -23.26
N GLY A 68 16.27 -24.50 -23.51
CA GLY A 68 16.21 -25.93 -23.19
C GLY A 68 15.83 -26.81 -24.38
N ASP A 69 15.42 -26.25 -25.52
CA ASP A 69 15.25 -27.00 -26.77
C ASP A 69 16.61 -27.51 -27.27
N GLU A 70 16.64 -28.73 -27.79
CA GLU A 70 17.85 -29.33 -28.37
C GLU A 70 17.95 -28.99 -29.86
N LEU A 71 19.16 -28.70 -30.32
CA LEU A 71 19.51 -28.50 -31.72
C LEU A 71 19.95 -29.83 -32.33
N VAL A 72 19.30 -30.24 -33.42
CA VAL A 72 19.55 -31.52 -34.09
C VAL A 72 20.31 -31.33 -35.40
N SER A 73 19.94 -30.32 -36.19
CA SER A 73 20.67 -29.97 -37.41
C SER A 73 20.52 -28.49 -37.78
N VAL A 74 21.48 -27.99 -38.55
CA VAL A 74 21.50 -26.63 -39.11
C VAL A 74 21.65 -26.74 -40.62
N ASN A 75 20.71 -26.20 -41.39
CA ASN A 75 20.67 -26.28 -42.86
C ASN A 75 20.84 -27.72 -43.39
N GLY A 76 20.19 -28.68 -42.74
CA GLY A 76 20.26 -30.10 -43.09
C GLY A 76 21.52 -30.83 -42.63
N GLN A 77 22.53 -30.13 -42.07
CA GLN A 77 23.72 -30.76 -41.53
C GLN A 77 23.56 -31.07 -40.04
N SER A 78 23.74 -32.34 -39.66
CA SER A 78 23.69 -32.77 -38.26
C SER A 78 24.70 -32.01 -37.39
N VAL A 79 24.27 -31.68 -36.17
CA VAL A 79 25.13 -31.06 -35.15
C VAL A 79 25.59 -32.03 -34.07
N LYS A 80 25.15 -33.30 -34.12
CA LYS A 80 25.60 -34.34 -33.18
C LYS A 80 27.13 -34.50 -33.25
N GLY A 81 27.78 -34.52 -32.10
CA GLY A 81 29.24 -34.64 -31.99
C GLY A 81 30.03 -33.34 -32.27
N LYS A 82 29.36 -32.24 -32.62
CA LYS A 82 30.02 -30.93 -32.81
C LYS A 82 30.13 -30.16 -31.50
N THR A 83 31.08 -29.22 -31.48
CA THR A 83 31.23 -28.25 -30.39
C THR A 83 30.27 -27.08 -30.57
N LYS A 84 29.93 -26.39 -29.48
CA LYS A 84 29.11 -25.16 -29.52
C LYS A 84 29.67 -24.08 -30.46
N VAL A 85 30.99 -23.99 -30.59
CA VAL A 85 31.67 -23.04 -31.48
C VAL A 85 31.48 -23.39 -32.96
N GLU A 86 31.53 -24.68 -33.31
CA GLU A 86 31.30 -25.15 -34.68
C GLU A 86 29.86 -24.90 -35.11
N VAL A 87 28.88 -25.20 -34.25
CA VAL A 87 27.47 -24.95 -34.55
C VAL A 87 27.18 -23.45 -34.70
N ALA A 88 27.77 -22.61 -33.85
CA ALA A 88 27.68 -21.16 -33.99
C ALA A 88 28.24 -20.69 -35.35
N LYS A 89 29.40 -21.22 -35.78
CA LYS A 89 29.97 -20.93 -37.11
C LYS A 89 29.08 -21.41 -38.25
N MET A 90 28.43 -22.57 -38.13
CA MET A 90 27.49 -23.07 -39.14
C MET A 90 26.28 -22.15 -39.31
N ILE A 91 25.72 -21.66 -38.21
CA ILE A 91 24.62 -20.69 -38.22
C ILE A 91 25.09 -19.37 -38.84
N GLN A 92 26.28 -18.89 -38.48
CA GLN A 92 26.85 -17.65 -39.01
C GLN A 92 27.19 -17.73 -40.51
N ALA A 93 27.60 -18.90 -41.00
CA ALA A 93 27.96 -19.13 -42.41
C ALA A 93 26.76 -19.10 -43.37
N ALA A 94 25.54 -19.33 -42.87
CA ALA A 94 24.33 -19.11 -43.66
C ALA A 94 24.18 -17.63 -44.02
N LYS A 95 23.59 -17.30 -45.17
CA LYS A 95 23.41 -15.90 -45.58
C LYS A 95 22.13 -15.29 -45.00
N ASP A 96 21.00 -15.51 -45.64
CA ASP A 96 19.77 -14.77 -45.33
C ASP A 96 18.86 -15.51 -44.33
N GLU A 97 18.82 -16.84 -44.43
CA GLU A 97 17.96 -17.70 -43.63
C GLU A 97 18.72 -18.91 -43.08
N VAL A 98 18.27 -19.39 -41.93
CA VAL A 98 18.80 -20.60 -41.29
C VAL A 98 17.64 -21.54 -40.99
N ILE A 99 17.74 -22.77 -41.47
CA ILE A 99 16.84 -23.86 -41.14
C ILE A 99 17.40 -24.60 -39.94
N ILE A 100 16.67 -24.60 -38.83
CA ILE A 100 17.05 -25.30 -37.61
C ILE A 100 16.07 -26.45 -37.39
N ASN A 101 16.58 -27.68 -37.38
CA ASN A 101 15.83 -28.81 -36.86
C ASN A 101 16.12 -28.94 -35.37
N TYR A 102 15.08 -29.02 -34.56
CA TYR A 102 15.17 -29.00 -33.11
C TYR A 102 14.29 -30.08 -32.49
N ASN A 103 14.64 -30.49 -31.27
CA ASN A 103 13.79 -31.28 -30.40
C ASN A 103 13.25 -30.36 -29.29
N LYS A 104 11.95 -30.09 -29.36
CA LYS A 104 11.21 -29.27 -28.40
C LYS A 104 11.16 -29.99 -27.06
N LEU A 105 11.65 -29.37 -25.99
CA LEU A 105 11.53 -29.94 -24.65
C LEU A 105 10.22 -29.51 -24.00
N HIS A 106 9.33 -30.47 -23.74
CA HIS A 106 8.09 -30.27 -22.99
C HIS A 106 8.34 -30.43 -21.50
N ALA A 107 8.86 -29.37 -20.91
CA ALA A 107 9.14 -29.26 -19.49
C ALA A 107 7.94 -28.65 -18.75
N ASP A 108 7.45 -29.33 -17.70
CA ASP A 108 6.46 -28.75 -16.79
C ASP A 108 7.16 -27.79 -15.81
N PRO A 109 6.80 -26.49 -15.78
CA PRO A 109 7.35 -25.54 -14.82
C PRO A 109 7.12 -25.95 -13.35
N GLY A 110 6.15 -26.82 -13.07
CA GLY A 110 5.94 -27.41 -11.75
C GLY A 110 7.14 -28.23 -11.27
N GLN A 111 7.79 -28.99 -12.15
CA GLN A 111 8.96 -29.82 -11.82
C GLN A 111 10.18 -28.97 -11.43
N GLY A 112 10.30 -27.76 -11.98
CA GLY A 112 11.38 -26.83 -11.64
C GLY A 112 11.19 -26.07 -10.32
N LYS A 113 10.12 -26.31 -9.57
CA LYS A 113 9.86 -25.66 -8.27
C LYS A 113 10.38 -26.52 -7.12
N SER A 114 11.70 -26.58 -6.97
CA SER A 114 12.33 -27.30 -5.87
C SER A 114 12.37 -26.46 -4.57
N LEU A 115 12.55 -27.13 -3.43
CA LEU A 115 12.81 -26.46 -2.15
C LEU A 115 14.02 -25.52 -2.23
N ASP A 116 15.03 -25.91 -3.01
CA ASP A 116 16.21 -25.09 -3.27
C ASP A 116 15.85 -23.75 -3.94
N ILE A 117 14.99 -23.76 -4.97
CA ILE A 117 14.49 -22.53 -5.61
C ILE A 117 13.70 -21.67 -4.61
N ILE A 118 12.89 -22.29 -3.75
CA ILE A 118 12.13 -21.58 -2.71
C ILE A 118 13.07 -20.91 -1.70
N MET A 119 14.10 -21.62 -1.24
CA MET A 119 15.11 -21.08 -0.33
C MET A 119 15.90 -19.93 -0.97
N LYS A 120 16.29 -20.07 -2.24
CA LYS A 120 16.95 -19.00 -3.00
C LYS A 120 16.05 -17.77 -3.15
N LYS A 121 14.76 -17.96 -3.43
CA LYS A 121 13.77 -16.88 -3.50
C LYS A 121 13.62 -16.17 -2.14
N MET A 122 13.60 -16.92 -1.04
CA MET A 122 13.56 -16.38 0.33
C MET A 122 14.82 -15.58 0.65
N LYS A 123 16.01 -16.09 0.30
CA LYS A 123 17.29 -15.37 0.40
C LYS A 123 17.20 -14.01 -0.28
N HIS A 124 16.76 -13.96 -1.55
CA HIS A 124 16.64 -12.69 -2.28
C HIS A 124 15.66 -11.71 -1.62
N ARG A 125 14.54 -12.21 -1.09
CA ARG A 125 13.56 -11.39 -0.37
C ARG A 125 14.15 -10.76 0.89
N LEU A 126 14.95 -11.50 1.66
CA LEU A 126 15.59 -10.98 2.88
C LEU A 126 16.67 -9.96 2.57
N VAL A 127 17.51 -10.25 1.58
CA VAL A 127 18.65 -9.41 1.21
C VAL A 127 18.23 -8.06 0.63
N GLU A 128 17.08 -7.99 -0.07
CA GLU A 128 16.58 -6.73 -0.64
C GLU A 128 16.24 -5.67 0.42
N ASN A 129 15.87 -6.09 1.63
CA ASN A 129 15.51 -5.20 2.74
C ASN A 129 16.71 -4.89 3.67
N MET A 130 17.89 -5.46 3.41
CA MET A 130 19.07 -5.27 4.25
C MET A 130 20.00 -4.19 3.69
N SER A 131 20.67 -3.48 4.59
CA SER A 131 21.75 -2.59 4.20
C SER A 131 22.92 -3.38 3.60
N SER A 132 23.72 -2.73 2.73
CA SER A 132 24.89 -3.34 2.12
C SER A 132 25.85 -3.93 3.15
N SER A 133 26.14 -3.18 4.22
CA SER A 133 27.05 -3.61 5.28
C SER A 133 26.50 -4.78 6.10
N THR A 134 25.19 -4.81 6.36
CA THR A 134 24.54 -5.92 7.08
C THR A 134 24.55 -7.21 6.26
N ALA A 135 24.25 -7.12 4.96
CA ALA A 135 24.26 -8.28 4.07
C ALA A 135 25.67 -8.87 3.93
N ASP A 136 26.70 -8.02 3.79
CA ASP A 136 28.09 -8.44 3.69
C ASP A 136 28.58 -9.08 5.01
N ALA A 137 28.19 -8.53 6.18
CA ALA A 137 28.50 -9.11 7.49
C ALA A 137 27.87 -10.51 7.69
N LEU A 138 26.73 -10.78 7.07
CA LEU A 138 26.05 -12.08 7.09
C LEU A 138 26.49 -13.01 5.95
N GLY A 139 27.45 -12.59 5.11
CA GLY A 139 27.93 -13.38 3.97
C GLY A 139 26.88 -13.58 2.85
N LEU A 140 25.84 -12.75 2.80
CA LEU A 140 24.76 -12.89 1.83
C LEU A 140 25.09 -12.16 0.53
N SER A 141 25.54 -12.91 -0.49
CA SER A 141 25.81 -12.33 -1.81
C SER A 141 24.54 -11.75 -2.45
N ARG A 142 24.62 -10.49 -2.91
CA ARG A 142 23.55 -9.75 -3.58
C ARG A 142 23.45 -10.11 -5.07
N ALA A 143 22.21 -10.11 -5.59
CA ALA A 143 22.00 -10.19 -7.03
C ALA A 143 22.29 -8.83 -7.69
N ILE A 144 22.68 -8.86 -8.97
CA ILE A 144 22.93 -7.64 -9.78
C ILE A 144 21.69 -6.73 -9.85
N LEU A 145 20.49 -7.28 -9.66
CA LEU A 145 19.22 -6.54 -9.68
C LEU A 145 18.81 -5.96 -8.31
N CYS A 146 19.72 -5.93 -7.33
CA CYS A 146 19.53 -5.19 -6.08
C CYS A 146 19.72 -3.69 -6.35
N ASN A 147 18.81 -2.84 -5.85
CA ASN A 147 18.60 -1.41 -6.20
C ASN A 147 17.55 -1.15 -7.27
N ASP A 148 16.43 -1.85 -7.21
CA ASP A 148 15.30 -1.54 -8.08
C ASP A 148 14.62 -0.24 -7.65
N THR A 149 14.66 0.76 -8.52
CA THR A 149 14.03 2.07 -8.32
C THR A 149 12.54 1.95 -8.06
N LEU A 150 11.88 0.89 -8.55
CA LEU A 150 10.46 0.63 -8.33
C LEU A 150 10.14 0.28 -6.87
N VAL A 151 11.05 -0.43 -6.19
CA VAL A 151 10.89 -0.78 -4.78
C VAL A 151 11.14 0.45 -3.90
N LYS A 152 12.11 1.30 -4.26
CA LYS A 152 12.31 2.59 -3.58
C LYS A 152 11.11 3.52 -3.72
N LYS A 153 10.57 3.65 -4.93
CA LYS A 153 9.32 4.40 -5.18
C LYS A 153 8.15 3.86 -4.36
N MET A 154 8.08 2.55 -4.10
CA MET A 154 7.07 1.99 -3.21
C MET A 154 7.24 2.46 -1.77
N GLN A 155 8.47 2.60 -1.27
CA GLN A 155 8.71 3.12 0.08
C GLN A 155 8.28 4.59 0.18
N GLU A 156 8.65 5.41 -0.80
CA GLU A 156 8.20 6.80 -0.90
C GLU A 156 6.66 6.89 -0.92
N LEU A 157 5.99 5.97 -1.64
CA LEU A 157 4.54 5.88 -1.67
C LEU A 157 3.94 5.57 -0.29
N GLN A 158 4.58 4.70 0.50
CA GLN A 158 4.12 4.36 1.85
C GLN A 158 4.24 5.55 2.81
N ASP A 159 5.36 6.27 2.77
CA ASP A 159 5.55 7.47 3.60
C ASP A 159 4.48 8.52 3.26
N THR A 160 4.20 8.67 1.96
CA THR A 160 3.16 9.57 1.47
C THR A 160 1.75 9.10 1.87
N GLU A 161 1.49 7.79 1.88
CA GLU A 161 0.24 7.18 2.37
C GLU A 161 -0.03 7.52 3.84
N VAL A 162 1.00 7.44 4.70
CA VAL A 162 0.89 7.77 6.14
C VAL A 162 0.51 9.23 6.31
N MET A 163 1.19 10.14 5.60
CA MET A 163 0.87 11.56 5.64
C MET A 163 -0.59 11.83 5.23
N TYR A 164 -1.07 11.21 4.15
CA TYR A 164 -2.46 11.41 3.69
C TYR A 164 -3.50 10.83 4.62
N ARG A 165 -3.20 9.69 5.25
CA ARG A 165 -4.07 9.11 6.26
C ARG A 165 -4.24 10.08 7.42
N GLY A 166 -3.15 10.61 7.94
CA GLY A 166 -3.18 11.63 9.00
C GLY A 166 -4.00 12.86 8.61
N LEU A 167 -3.83 13.36 7.38
CA LEU A 167 -4.61 14.49 6.87
C LEU A 167 -6.11 14.20 6.81
N VAL A 168 -6.50 13.06 6.22
CA VAL A 168 -7.92 12.67 6.10
C VAL A 168 -8.55 12.49 7.47
N ASP A 169 -7.86 11.81 8.38
CA ASP A 169 -8.36 11.54 9.73
C ASP A 169 -8.50 12.82 10.55
N HIS A 170 -7.53 13.73 10.45
CA HIS A 170 -7.63 15.05 11.07
C HIS A 170 -8.77 15.89 10.49
N CYS A 171 -8.94 15.93 9.16
CA CYS A 171 -10.05 16.64 8.54
C CYS A 171 -11.42 16.07 8.96
N LYS A 172 -11.55 14.74 9.11
CA LYS A 172 -12.78 14.12 9.62
C LYS A 172 -13.08 14.58 11.05
N ARG A 173 -12.08 14.54 11.95
CA ARG A 173 -12.24 15.03 13.33
C ARG A 173 -12.62 16.50 13.37
N MET A 174 -11.98 17.34 12.56
CA MET A 174 -12.31 18.76 12.47
C MET A 174 -13.75 18.98 12.00
N LEU A 175 -14.22 18.27 10.97
CA LEU A 175 -15.61 18.37 10.52
C LEU A 175 -16.61 17.88 11.57
N GLN A 176 -16.27 16.84 12.33
CA GLN A 176 -17.10 16.33 13.42
C GLN A 176 -17.24 17.37 14.53
N ALA A 177 -16.13 17.91 15.03
CA ALA A 177 -16.12 18.98 16.02
C ALA A 177 -16.85 20.23 15.51
N HIS A 178 -16.73 20.54 14.21
CA HIS A 178 -17.46 21.64 13.60
C HIS A 178 -18.97 21.40 13.61
N MET A 179 -19.44 20.20 13.30
CA MET A 179 -20.85 19.83 13.36
C MET A 179 -21.41 19.99 14.79
N GLU A 180 -20.67 19.54 15.80
CA GLU A 180 -21.02 19.68 17.21
C GLU A 180 -21.11 21.16 17.62
N LEU A 181 -20.13 21.97 17.20
CA LEU A 181 -20.17 23.43 17.41
C LEU A 181 -21.41 24.06 16.76
N GLN A 182 -21.76 23.66 15.53
CA GLN A 182 -22.95 24.19 14.87
C GLN A 182 -24.25 23.81 15.61
N GLN A 183 -24.32 22.62 16.20
CA GLN A 183 -25.46 22.22 17.03
C GLN A 183 -25.57 23.11 18.28
N ALA A 184 -24.46 23.40 18.95
CA ALA A 184 -24.45 24.30 20.10
C ALA A 184 -24.85 25.74 19.71
N VAL A 185 -24.32 26.26 18.59
CA VAL A 185 -24.68 27.58 18.05
C VAL A 185 -26.17 27.68 17.74
N LYS A 186 -26.76 26.63 17.13
CA LYS A 186 -28.20 26.58 16.88
C LYS A 186 -29.00 26.58 18.18
N ALA A 187 -28.61 25.76 19.15
CA ALA A 187 -29.29 25.70 20.45
C ALA A 187 -29.27 27.06 21.16
N MET A 188 -28.15 27.77 21.11
CA MET A 188 -28.05 29.15 21.59
C MET A 188 -29.04 30.05 20.85
N GLY A 189 -29.09 29.98 19.51
CA GLY A 189 -30.04 30.74 18.71
C GLY A 189 -31.51 30.48 19.05
N ASP A 190 -31.85 29.22 19.34
CA ASP A 190 -33.19 28.80 19.76
C ASP A 190 -33.57 29.36 21.14
N ILE A 191 -32.65 29.32 22.10
CA ILE A 191 -32.83 29.88 23.45
C ILE A 191 -33.07 31.39 23.38
N PHE A 192 -32.21 32.14 22.69
CA PHE A 192 -32.33 33.59 22.57
C PHE A 192 -33.60 34.02 21.83
N SER A 193 -34.00 33.26 20.81
CA SER A 193 -35.30 33.47 20.15
C SER A 193 -36.47 33.24 21.11
N GLY A 194 -36.36 32.26 22.02
CA GLY A 194 -37.35 31.99 23.06
C GLY A 194 -37.43 33.08 24.13
N ILE A 195 -36.28 33.63 24.55
CA ILE A 195 -36.20 34.77 25.47
C ILE A 195 -36.84 36.00 24.83
N ALA A 196 -36.52 36.29 23.57
CA ALA A 196 -37.04 37.45 22.84
C ALA A 196 -38.57 37.57 22.87
N VAL A 197 -39.29 36.44 22.70
CA VAL A 197 -40.76 36.42 22.70
C VAL A 197 -41.36 36.72 24.07
N ARG A 198 -40.61 36.45 25.16
CA ARG A 198 -41.06 36.62 26.54
C ARG A 198 -40.58 37.93 27.17
N GLU A 199 -39.66 38.62 26.51
CA GLU A 199 -39.07 39.86 27.00
C GLU A 199 -40.06 41.03 26.87
N PRO A 200 -40.49 41.66 27.99
CA PRO A 200 -41.45 42.76 27.96
C PRO A 200 -40.91 44.05 27.34
N GLN A 201 -39.60 44.29 27.40
CA GLN A 201 -39.02 45.51 26.83
C GLN A 201 -38.80 45.34 25.32
N PRO A 202 -39.43 46.17 24.44
CA PRO A 202 -39.38 45.97 23.00
C PRO A 202 -37.96 46.00 22.41
N ARG A 203 -37.09 46.86 22.94
CA ARG A 203 -35.69 47.01 22.48
C ARG A 203 -34.84 45.77 22.81
N ALA A 204 -35.00 45.22 24.01
CA ALA A 204 -34.32 43.99 24.42
C ALA A 204 -34.87 42.77 23.69
N SER A 205 -36.19 42.70 23.52
CA SER A 205 -36.87 41.67 22.70
C SER A 205 -36.31 41.63 21.27
N GLU A 206 -36.20 42.79 20.60
CA GLU A 206 -35.66 42.87 19.25
C GLU A 206 -34.17 42.45 19.19
N ALA A 207 -33.36 42.89 20.15
CA ALA A 207 -31.95 42.51 20.22
C ALA A 207 -31.76 40.99 20.41
N PHE A 208 -32.50 40.36 21.33
CA PHE A 208 -32.45 38.91 21.52
C PHE A 208 -32.96 38.14 20.29
N ARG A 209 -33.99 38.66 19.60
CA ARG A 209 -34.50 38.06 18.36
C ARG A 209 -33.45 38.06 17.27
N LEU A 210 -32.80 39.22 17.04
CA LEU A 210 -31.75 39.37 16.03
C LEU A 210 -30.53 38.50 16.36
N PHE A 211 -30.11 38.46 17.63
CA PHE A 211 -29.03 37.59 18.08
C PHE A 211 -29.34 36.11 17.81
N GLY A 212 -30.57 35.67 18.13
CA GLY A 212 -31.01 34.31 17.87
C GLY A 212 -31.05 33.95 16.39
N GLU A 213 -31.53 34.87 15.54
CA GLU A 213 -31.56 34.73 14.09
C GLU A 213 -30.17 34.66 13.46
N GLN A 214 -29.23 35.47 13.95
CA GLN A 214 -27.82 35.40 13.53
C GLN A 214 -27.21 34.03 13.86
N HIS A 215 -27.40 33.51 15.07
CA HIS A 215 -26.85 32.21 15.45
C HIS A 215 -27.43 31.05 14.62
N ARG A 216 -28.75 31.05 14.36
CA ARG A 216 -29.35 30.08 13.43
C ARG A 216 -28.79 30.19 12.01
N SER A 217 -28.49 31.40 11.56
CA SER A 217 -27.89 31.63 10.25
C SER A 217 -26.43 31.14 10.19
N ILE A 218 -25.67 31.28 11.27
CA ILE A 218 -24.31 30.71 11.40
C ILE A 218 -24.34 29.18 11.27
N GLU A 219 -25.27 28.50 11.95
CA GLU A 219 -25.44 27.05 11.82
C GLU A 219 -25.69 26.64 10.36
N LYS A 220 -26.62 27.31 9.68
CA LYS A 220 -26.94 27.01 8.29
C LYS A 220 -25.72 27.16 7.37
N MET A 221 -24.93 28.22 7.56
CA MET A 221 -23.69 28.43 6.80
C MET A 221 -22.65 27.35 7.10
N GLY A 222 -22.51 26.94 8.36
CA GLY A 222 -21.63 25.84 8.78
C GLY A 222 -22.02 24.51 8.12
N LEU A 223 -23.32 24.18 8.08
CA LEU A 223 -23.83 22.99 7.41
C LEU A 223 -23.57 23.01 5.88
N GLU A 224 -23.71 24.18 5.24
CA GLU A 224 -23.37 24.34 3.82
C GLU A 224 -21.88 24.09 3.56
N MET A 225 -20.99 24.59 4.43
CA MET A 225 -19.55 24.31 4.34
C MET A 225 -19.27 22.81 4.45
N VAL A 226 -19.87 22.12 5.44
CA VAL A 226 -19.68 20.66 5.61
C VAL A 226 -20.16 19.90 4.36
N LYS A 227 -21.30 20.28 3.77
CA LYS A 227 -21.80 19.69 2.51
C LYS A 227 -20.84 19.87 1.34
N LYS A 228 -20.11 20.99 1.27
CA LYS A 228 -19.10 21.24 0.23
C LYS A 228 -17.79 20.47 0.47
N VAL A 229 -17.37 20.34 1.72
CA VAL A 229 -16.07 19.72 2.08
C VAL A 229 -16.15 18.19 2.13
N LYS A 230 -17.27 17.61 2.58
CA LYS A 230 -17.45 16.16 2.71
C LYS A 230 -17.14 15.36 1.43
N PRO A 231 -17.61 15.74 0.22
CA PRO A 231 -17.27 15.04 -1.02
C PRO A 231 -15.77 15.06 -1.32
N VAL A 232 -15.09 16.16 -1.02
CA VAL A 232 -13.64 16.30 -1.22
C VAL A 232 -12.87 15.28 -0.38
N LEU A 233 -13.29 15.05 0.87
CA LEU A 233 -12.68 14.02 1.71
C LEU A 233 -12.98 12.60 1.22
N SER A 234 -14.15 12.36 0.62
CA SER A 234 -14.49 11.06 0.01
C SER A 234 -13.58 10.76 -1.21
N ASP A 235 -13.28 11.78 -2.01
CA ASP A 235 -12.39 11.65 -3.16
C ASP A 235 -10.94 11.36 -2.73
N VAL A 236 -10.43 12.06 -1.70
CA VAL A 236 -9.12 11.76 -1.10
C VAL A 236 -9.11 10.35 -0.49
N GLY A 237 -10.20 9.94 0.18
CA GLY A 237 -10.37 8.59 0.69
C GLY A 237 -10.32 7.52 -0.41
N THR A 238 -10.87 7.80 -1.59
CA THR A 238 -10.78 6.88 -2.74
C THR A 238 -9.33 6.71 -3.23
N TYR A 239 -8.55 7.78 -3.24
CA TYR A 239 -7.12 7.71 -3.55
C TYR A 239 -6.37 6.85 -2.50
N LEU A 240 -6.61 7.12 -1.21
CA LEU A 240 -5.93 6.47 -0.09
C LEU A 240 -6.30 4.99 0.07
N TYR A 241 -7.59 4.66 0.05
CA TYR A 241 -8.09 3.32 0.40
C TYR A 241 -8.33 2.41 -0.80
N LYS A 242 -8.31 2.93 -2.04
CA LYS A 242 -8.46 2.12 -3.26
C LYS A 242 -7.22 2.17 -4.16
N ALA A 243 -6.77 3.35 -4.55
CA ALA A 243 -5.72 3.49 -5.57
C ALA A 243 -4.32 3.07 -5.07
N ILE A 244 -3.93 3.53 -3.87
CA ILE A 244 -2.65 3.15 -3.25
C ILE A 244 -2.58 1.63 -2.97
N PRO A 245 -3.58 0.99 -2.34
CA PRO A 245 -3.57 -0.45 -2.08
C PRO A 245 -3.50 -1.31 -3.35
N ASP A 246 -4.22 -0.94 -4.42
CA ASP A 246 -4.15 -1.67 -5.71
C ASP A 246 -2.75 -1.60 -6.34
N THR A 247 -2.15 -0.42 -6.30
CA THR A 247 -0.79 -0.20 -6.82
C THR A 247 0.23 -0.98 -6.00
N ARG A 248 0.11 -0.94 -4.67
CA ARG A 248 0.93 -1.73 -3.73
C ARG A 248 0.83 -3.23 -3.98
N LEU A 249 -0.38 -3.74 -4.24
CA LEU A 249 -0.58 -5.16 -4.59
C LEU A 249 0.14 -5.53 -5.88
N THR A 250 0.08 -4.64 -6.89
CA THR A 250 0.74 -4.87 -8.19
C THR A 250 2.25 -4.94 -8.04
N VAL A 251 2.85 -4.04 -7.25
CA VAL A 251 4.29 -4.06 -6.99
C VAL A 251 4.71 -5.26 -6.15
N LYS A 252 3.89 -5.69 -5.17
CA LYS A 252 4.17 -6.93 -4.43
C LYS A 252 4.22 -8.15 -5.35
N LYS A 253 3.29 -8.25 -6.32
CA LYS A 253 3.31 -9.31 -7.35
C LYS A 253 4.56 -9.23 -8.21
N TYR A 254 4.93 -8.04 -8.65
CA TYR A 254 6.17 -7.81 -9.40
C TYR A 254 7.40 -8.28 -8.62
N ALA A 255 7.57 -7.83 -7.37
CA ALA A 255 8.70 -8.20 -6.52
C ALA A 255 8.80 -9.72 -6.35
N ASP A 256 7.66 -10.40 -6.14
CA ASP A 256 7.64 -11.85 -6.02
C ASP A 256 8.12 -12.57 -7.29
N THR A 257 7.69 -12.10 -8.48
CA THR A 257 8.19 -12.64 -9.77
C THR A 257 9.64 -12.28 -10.06
N LYS A 258 10.11 -11.10 -9.63
CA LYS A 258 11.53 -10.73 -9.67
C LYS A 258 12.37 -11.72 -8.87
N PHE A 259 11.99 -12.01 -7.62
CA PHE A 259 12.72 -12.94 -6.77
C PHE A 259 12.69 -14.37 -7.30
N GLU A 260 11.58 -14.80 -7.90
CA GLU A 260 11.50 -16.09 -8.61
C GLU A 260 12.49 -16.14 -9.78
N TYR A 261 12.52 -15.12 -10.64
CA TYR A 261 13.48 -15.05 -11.74
C TYR A 261 14.93 -15.05 -11.25
N LEU A 262 15.24 -14.27 -10.22
CA LEU A 262 16.60 -14.23 -9.64
C LEU A 262 17.02 -15.57 -9.04
N ALA A 263 16.10 -16.28 -8.38
CA ALA A 263 16.37 -17.62 -7.86
C ALA A 263 16.77 -18.60 -8.97
N TYR A 264 16.06 -18.57 -10.11
CA TYR A 264 16.44 -19.37 -11.28
C TYR A 264 17.78 -18.93 -11.88
N CYS A 265 18.08 -17.63 -11.96
CA CYS A 265 19.39 -17.15 -12.41
C CYS A 265 20.52 -17.67 -11.52
N LEU A 266 20.33 -17.65 -10.20
CA LEU A 266 21.30 -18.16 -9.25
C LEU A 266 21.48 -19.68 -9.40
N LYS A 267 20.38 -20.44 -9.55
CA LYS A 267 20.46 -21.88 -9.78
C LYS A 267 21.20 -22.23 -11.07
N VAL A 268 20.94 -21.52 -12.17
CA VAL A 268 21.68 -21.73 -13.43
C VAL A 268 23.17 -21.48 -13.22
N LYS A 269 23.53 -20.37 -12.56
CA LYS A 269 24.93 -20.06 -12.28
C LYS A 269 25.60 -21.16 -11.42
N GLU A 270 24.94 -21.64 -10.37
CA GLU A 270 25.47 -22.73 -9.55
C GLU A 270 25.69 -24.01 -10.37
N MET A 271 24.79 -24.34 -11.29
CA MET A 271 24.95 -25.49 -12.18
C MET A 271 26.07 -25.28 -13.21
N ASP A 272 26.25 -24.05 -13.71
CA ASP A 272 27.38 -23.69 -14.59
C ASP A 272 28.72 -23.81 -13.85
N ASP A 273 28.78 -23.35 -12.60
CA ASP A 273 29.97 -23.40 -11.74
C ASP A 273 30.32 -24.85 -11.35
N GLU A 274 29.31 -25.69 -11.11
CA GLU A 274 29.45 -27.14 -10.89
C GLU A 274 30.04 -27.80 -12.15
N GLU A 275 29.43 -27.58 -13.33
CA GLU A 275 29.92 -28.12 -14.60
C GLU A 275 31.37 -27.71 -14.89
N CYS A 276 31.72 -26.45 -14.63
CA CYS A 276 33.10 -25.97 -14.78
C CYS A 276 34.07 -26.66 -13.81
N SER A 277 33.63 -26.92 -12.58
CA SER A 277 34.46 -27.57 -11.55
C SER A 277 34.75 -29.03 -11.90
N TYR A 278 33.74 -29.80 -12.28
CA TYR A 278 33.92 -31.19 -12.76
C TYR A 278 34.81 -31.25 -14.00
N ALA A 279 34.60 -30.34 -14.95
CA ALA A 279 35.43 -30.25 -16.16
C ALA A 279 36.90 -29.93 -15.82
N ALA A 280 37.17 -29.07 -14.83
CA ALA A 280 38.52 -28.76 -14.38
C ALA A 280 39.22 -29.95 -13.69
N LEU A 281 38.45 -30.78 -12.99
CA LEU A 281 38.93 -32.02 -12.37
C LEU A 281 39.03 -33.20 -13.34
N GLN A 282 38.54 -33.04 -14.58
CA GLN A 282 38.40 -34.11 -15.58
C GLN A 282 37.53 -35.27 -15.08
N GLU A 283 36.57 -34.98 -14.21
CA GLU A 283 35.62 -35.96 -13.70
C GLU A 283 34.32 -35.95 -14.53
N PRO A 284 33.76 -37.13 -14.84
CA PRO A 284 32.49 -37.21 -15.55
C PRO A 284 31.35 -36.73 -14.65
N LEU A 285 30.43 -35.96 -15.21
CA LEU A 285 29.20 -35.53 -14.54
C LEU A 285 28.00 -36.18 -15.20
N TYR A 286 27.42 -37.18 -14.54
CA TYR A 286 26.35 -38.02 -15.09
C TYR A 286 25.20 -37.23 -15.76
N ARG A 287 24.74 -36.16 -15.09
CA ARG A 287 23.69 -35.26 -15.63
C ARG A 287 24.06 -34.69 -17.01
N VAL A 288 25.33 -34.32 -17.22
CA VAL A 288 25.80 -33.73 -18.48
C VAL A 288 25.96 -34.79 -19.56
N GLU A 289 26.48 -35.96 -19.19
CA GLU A 289 26.69 -37.11 -20.07
C GLU A 289 25.36 -37.66 -20.62
N THR A 290 24.26 -37.54 -19.87
CA THR A 290 22.92 -38.01 -20.27
C THR A 290 22.05 -36.96 -20.96
N GLY A 291 22.64 -35.86 -21.44
CA GLY A 291 21.94 -34.83 -22.23
C GLY A 291 21.36 -33.67 -21.42
N ASN A 292 21.70 -33.59 -20.14
CA ASN A 292 21.54 -32.42 -19.29
C ASN A 292 20.10 -31.89 -19.15
N TYR A 293 19.15 -32.80 -19.00
CA TYR A 293 17.72 -32.49 -18.96
C TYR A 293 17.32 -31.63 -17.76
N GLU A 294 17.90 -31.83 -16.57
CA GLU A 294 17.62 -30.98 -15.40
C GLU A 294 18.01 -29.52 -15.64
N TYR A 295 19.21 -29.26 -16.19
CA TYR A 295 19.63 -27.89 -16.52
C TYR A 295 18.70 -27.28 -17.56
N ARG A 296 18.33 -28.04 -18.59
CA ARG A 296 17.39 -27.60 -19.64
C ARG A 296 16.00 -27.27 -19.08
N LEU A 297 15.51 -28.02 -18.09
CA LEU A 297 14.29 -27.71 -17.33
C LEU A 297 14.43 -26.37 -16.58
N ILE A 298 15.56 -26.16 -15.88
CA ILE A 298 15.82 -24.90 -15.16
C ILE A 298 15.93 -23.71 -16.14
N LEU A 299 16.56 -23.90 -17.30
CA LEU A 299 16.62 -22.88 -18.36
C LEU A 299 15.22 -22.49 -18.85
N ARG A 300 14.33 -23.47 -19.05
CA ARG A 300 12.92 -23.22 -19.40
C ARG A 300 12.22 -22.41 -18.31
N CYS A 301 12.36 -22.83 -17.06
CA CYS A 301 11.75 -22.14 -15.91
C CYS A 301 12.25 -20.69 -15.79
N ARG A 302 13.55 -20.48 -15.98
CA ARG A 302 14.18 -19.14 -16.01
C ARG A 302 13.60 -18.27 -17.13
N GLN A 303 13.45 -18.81 -18.35
CA GLN A 303 12.86 -18.06 -19.47
C GLN A 303 11.42 -17.64 -19.16
N LEU A 304 10.59 -18.55 -18.64
CA LEU A 304 9.20 -18.24 -18.28
C LEU A 304 9.12 -17.21 -17.16
N ALA A 305 9.97 -17.34 -16.13
CA ALA A 305 10.05 -16.38 -15.03
C ALA A 305 10.50 -14.99 -15.53
N ARG A 306 11.48 -14.92 -16.44
CA ARG A 306 11.92 -13.68 -17.10
C ARG A 306 10.77 -12.98 -17.81
N SER A 307 10.00 -13.71 -18.62
CA SER A 307 8.86 -13.15 -19.36
C SER A 307 7.78 -12.60 -18.44
N ARG A 308 7.45 -13.31 -17.35
CA ARG A 308 6.50 -12.82 -16.33
C ARG A 308 7.02 -11.57 -15.63
N PHE A 309 8.29 -11.59 -15.22
CA PHE A 309 8.97 -10.47 -14.59
C PHE A 309 8.97 -9.23 -15.49
N ALA A 310 9.34 -9.37 -16.76
CA ALA A 310 9.39 -8.26 -17.72
C ALA A 310 8.00 -7.64 -17.96
N LYS A 311 6.97 -8.49 -18.09
CA LYS A 311 5.58 -8.02 -18.23
C LYS A 311 5.13 -7.22 -17.01
N LEU A 312 5.29 -7.78 -15.80
CA LEU A 312 4.88 -7.09 -14.58
C LEU A 312 5.70 -5.82 -14.31
N ARG A 313 6.97 -5.77 -14.75
CA ARG A 313 7.77 -4.54 -14.67
C ARG A 313 7.13 -3.41 -15.47
N ALA A 314 6.69 -3.70 -16.70
CA ALA A 314 5.98 -2.73 -17.54
C ALA A 314 4.65 -2.31 -16.92
N ASP A 315 3.87 -3.28 -16.42
CA ASP A 315 2.57 -3.01 -15.76
C ASP A 315 2.73 -2.10 -14.53
N VAL A 316 3.76 -2.35 -13.69
CA VAL A 316 4.07 -1.52 -12.52
C VAL A 316 4.45 -0.10 -12.92
N LEU A 317 5.29 0.07 -13.95
CA LEU A 317 5.71 1.39 -14.43
C LEU A 317 4.50 2.23 -14.85
N VAL A 318 3.61 1.65 -15.67
CA VAL A 318 2.38 2.32 -16.12
C VAL A 318 1.47 2.65 -14.93
N LYS A 319 1.26 1.71 -14.00
CA LYS A 319 0.42 1.97 -12.83
C LYS A 319 0.98 3.07 -11.93
N MET A 320 2.29 3.12 -11.74
CA MET A 320 2.94 4.19 -10.97
C MET A 320 2.75 5.54 -11.64
N GLU A 321 2.93 5.63 -12.95
CA GLU A 321 2.70 6.87 -13.69
C GLU A 321 1.24 7.32 -13.62
N LEU A 322 0.28 6.40 -13.73
CA LEU A 322 -1.15 6.70 -13.55
C LEU A 322 -1.46 7.20 -12.13
N LEU A 323 -0.83 6.61 -11.12
CA LEU A 323 -1.00 7.01 -9.72
C LEU A 323 -0.40 8.40 -9.48
N ASP A 324 0.81 8.67 -9.96
CA ASP A 324 1.49 9.96 -9.86
C ASP A 324 0.69 11.07 -10.59
N ASN A 325 0.14 10.78 -11.77
CA ASN A 325 -0.70 11.73 -12.49
C ASN A 325 -2.01 12.03 -11.74
N LYS A 326 -2.66 11.01 -11.19
CA LYS A 326 -3.85 11.18 -10.35
C LYS A 326 -3.54 11.96 -9.08
N HIS A 327 -2.36 11.72 -8.49
CA HIS A 327 -1.88 12.39 -7.30
C HIS A 327 -1.82 13.91 -7.50
N VAL A 328 -1.09 14.34 -8.53
CA VAL A 328 -0.84 15.77 -8.83
C VAL A 328 -2.13 16.50 -9.21
N GLN A 329 -2.99 15.89 -10.03
CA GLN A 329 -4.22 16.54 -10.49
C GLN A 329 -5.29 16.65 -9.39
N SER A 330 -5.31 15.70 -8.45
CA SER A 330 -6.41 15.57 -7.50
C SER A 330 -6.12 16.24 -6.17
N LEU A 331 -4.92 16.07 -5.61
CA LEU A 331 -4.67 16.44 -4.23
C LEU A 331 -4.62 17.97 -4.00
N GLY A 332 -3.82 18.68 -4.81
CA GLY A 332 -3.70 20.14 -4.66
C GLY A 332 -5.05 20.82 -4.81
N GLY A 333 -5.86 20.36 -5.78
CA GLY A 333 -7.23 20.83 -5.96
C GLY A 333 -8.15 20.52 -4.78
N HIS A 334 -8.00 19.36 -4.14
CA HIS A 334 -8.80 18.99 -2.97
C HIS A 334 -8.48 19.86 -1.75
N LEU A 335 -7.21 20.04 -1.40
CA LEU A 335 -6.80 20.91 -0.28
C LEU A 335 -7.30 22.34 -0.48
N VAL A 336 -7.16 22.89 -1.69
CA VAL A 336 -7.67 24.22 -2.02
C VAL A 336 -9.18 24.31 -1.84
N LYS A 337 -9.95 23.27 -2.21
CA LYS A 337 -11.41 23.25 -1.99
C LYS A 337 -11.77 23.24 -0.50
N VAL A 338 -11.03 22.50 0.33
CA VAL A 338 -11.23 22.50 1.80
C VAL A 338 -10.98 23.90 2.36
N ILE A 339 -9.83 24.49 2.06
CA ILE A 339 -9.45 25.82 2.54
C ILE A 339 -10.45 26.88 2.06
N ARG A 340 -10.86 26.82 0.79
CA ARG A 340 -11.86 27.74 0.25
C ARG A 340 -13.21 27.61 0.96
N GLY A 341 -13.64 26.39 1.29
CA GLY A 341 -14.87 26.15 2.05
C GLY A 341 -14.83 26.79 3.44
N LEU A 342 -13.71 26.64 4.15
CA LEU A 342 -13.50 27.27 5.45
C LEU A 342 -13.40 28.79 5.36
N ALA A 343 -12.66 29.31 4.38
CA ALA A 343 -12.53 30.75 4.16
C ALA A 343 -13.89 31.40 3.86
N GLU A 344 -14.68 30.80 2.96
CA GLU A 344 -16.02 31.29 2.63
C GLU A 344 -16.94 31.31 3.87
N LEU A 345 -16.87 30.29 4.72
CA LEU A 345 -17.62 30.25 5.97
C LEU A 345 -17.22 31.42 6.88
N HIS A 346 -15.92 31.60 7.14
CA HIS A 346 -15.46 32.67 8.04
C HIS A 346 -15.79 34.06 7.49
N THR A 347 -15.60 34.30 6.19
CA THR A 347 -15.96 35.58 5.56
C THR A 347 -17.44 35.89 5.73
N ARG A 348 -18.33 34.94 5.42
CA ARG A 348 -19.78 35.14 5.57
C ARG A 348 -20.22 35.31 7.02
N THR A 349 -19.60 34.59 7.95
CA THR A 349 -19.86 34.76 9.39
C THR A 349 -19.47 36.16 9.86
N VAL A 350 -18.32 36.68 9.43
CA VAL A 350 -17.90 38.06 9.74
C VAL A 350 -18.86 39.08 9.15
N GLU A 351 -19.28 38.91 7.89
CA GLU A 351 -20.28 39.77 7.25
C GLU A 351 -21.62 39.79 8.01
N LEU A 352 -22.06 38.63 8.51
CA LEU A 352 -23.28 38.50 9.30
C LEU A 352 -23.17 39.21 10.67
N LEU A 353 -22.01 39.09 11.33
CA LEU A 353 -21.75 39.68 12.65
C LEU A 353 -21.47 41.19 12.59
N ASN A 354 -20.98 41.71 11.46
CA ASN A 354 -20.78 43.14 11.22
C ASN A 354 -22.10 43.93 11.02
N GLY A 355 -23.24 43.31 11.28
CA GLY A 355 -24.55 43.96 11.30
C GLY A 355 -24.70 45.00 12.43
N PRO A 356 -25.94 45.47 12.68
CA PRO A 356 -26.22 46.46 13.72
C PRO A 356 -25.68 46.02 15.09
N ALA A 357 -25.10 46.95 15.85
CA ALA A 357 -24.61 46.67 17.20
C ALA A 357 -25.78 46.21 18.10
N LEU A 358 -25.72 44.95 18.53
CA LEU A 358 -26.77 44.33 19.36
C LEU A 358 -26.64 44.68 20.85
N PHE A 359 -25.48 45.18 21.28
CA PHE A 359 -25.15 45.42 22.69
C PHE A 359 -24.57 46.83 22.89
N PRO A 360 -24.70 47.41 24.11
CA PRO A 360 -25.35 46.84 25.29
C PRO A 360 -26.88 46.79 25.18
N VAL A 361 -27.47 45.71 25.67
CA VAL A 361 -28.93 45.57 25.81
C VAL A 361 -29.31 46.12 27.17
N GLU A 362 -29.98 47.28 27.19
CA GLU A 362 -30.61 47.80 28.41
C GLU A 362 -31.82 46.91 28.71
N VAL A 363 -31.84 46.28 29.89
CA VAL A 363 -32.97 45.49 30.40
C VAL A 363 -33.58 46.24 31.58
N ASP A 364 -34.80 46.75 31.41
CA ASP A 364 -35.55 47.42 32.47
C ASP A 364 -36.14 46.37 33.42
N LEU A 365 -35.43 46.12 34.51
CA LEU A 365 -35.94 45.28 35.60
C LEU A 365 -37.13 45.97 36.27
N THR A 366 -38.30 45.32 36.28
CA THR A 366 -39.45 45.82 37.05
C THR A 366 -39.09 45.96 38.54
N THR A 367 -39.70 46.89 39.26
CA THR A 367 -39.43 47.12 40.71
C THR A 367 -39.67 45.91 41.61
N ASN A 368 -40.31 44.85 41.10
CA ASN A 368 -40.56 43.61 41.82
C ASN A 368 -39.62 42.46 41.37
N ALA A 369 -38.62 42.73 40.52
CA ALA A 369 -37.72 41.72 39.96
C ALA A 369 -36.97 40.90 41.02
N PHE A 370 -36.82 41.44 42.24
CA PHE A 370 -36.16 40.79 43.36
C PHE A 370 -37.07 40.55 44.58
N GLN A 371 -38.40 40.64 44.45
CA GLN A 371 -39.31 40.28 45.54
C GLN A 371 -39.38 38.76 45.72
N TYR A 372 -38.47 38.22 46.55
CA TYR A 372 -38.56 36.83 47.03
C TYR A 372 -39.82 36.67 47.88
N LYS A 373 -40.70 35.74 47.50
CA LYS A 373 -41.86 35.35 48.32
C LYS A 373 -41.37 34.58 49.55
N SER A 374 -40.94 35.30 50.59
CA SER A 374 -40.66 34.69 51.88
C SER A 374 -41.97 34.32 52.56
N THR A 375 -42.34 33.04 52.52
CA THR A 375 -43.43 32.48 53.32
C THR A 375 -42.89 31.95 54.65
N THR A 376 -42.42 32.85 55.51
CA THR A 376 -42.20 32.56 56.93
C THR A 376 -42.43 33.83 57.73
N PRO A 377 -43.33 33.86 58.73
CA PRO A 377 -43.53 35.05 59.54
C PRO A 377 -42.28 35.27 60.40
N VAL A 378 -41.61 36.41 60.19
CA VAL A 378 -40.54 36.87 61.07
C VAL A 378 -41.17 37.27 62.40
N THR A 379 -41.07 36.40 63.40
CA THR A 379 -41.28 36.79 64.80
C THR A 379 -40.25 37.85 65.17
N GLN A 380 -40.74 39.03 65.55
CA GLN A 380 -39.94 40.07 66.22
C GLN A 380 -39.38 39.48 67.53
N TYR A 381 -38.06 39.30 67.58
CA TYR A 381 -37.32 39.21 68.82
C TYR A 381 -36.26 40.31 68.83
N ASN A 382 -36.13 40.89 70.03
CA ASN A 382 -35.54 42.18 70.36
C ASN A 382 -34.07 42.35 69.96
N ASP A 383 -33.71 43.63 69.84
CA ASP A 383 -32.36 44.19 70.00
C ASP A 383 -31.47 43.32 70.90
N ASP A 384 -30.41 42.78 70.32
CA ASP A 384 -29.10 42.71 70.97
C ASP A 384 -28.04 42.63 69.87
N ASP A 385 -27.11 43.58 69.93
CA ASP A 385 -25.98 43.79 69.03
C ASP A 385 -25.25 42.49 68.67
N LYS A 386 -25.34 42.08 67.40
CA LYS A 386 -24.36 41.20 66.76
C LYS A 386 -24.06 41.70 65.37
N GLU A 387 -22.76 41.87 65.12
CA GLU A 387 -22.15 42.24 63.85
C GLU A 387 -22.80 41.49 62.68
N VAL A 388 -23.22 42.24 61.66
CA VAL A 388 -23.59 41.68 60.37
C VAL A 388 -22.31 41.11 59.77
N GLU A 389 -22.21 39.80 59.69
CA GLU A 389 -21.21 39.11 58.88
C GLU A 389 -21.34 39.65 57.45
N GLU A 390 -20.30 40.31 56.95
CA GLU A 390 -20.14 40.57 55.52
C GLU A 390 -20.27 39.22 54.81
N GLY A 391 -21.29 39.06 53.98
CA GLY A 391 -21.45 37.85 53.18
C GLY A 391 -20.20 37.67 52.32
N GLU A 392 -19.55 36.51 52.45
CA GLU A 392 -18.41 36.13 51.61
C GLU A 392 -18.78 36.32 50.13
N GLU A 393 -17.97 37.07 49.39
CA GLU A 393 -17.96 36.98 47.94
C GLU A 393 -17.74 35.51 47.57
N ILE A 394 -18.68 34.93 46.84
CA ILE A 394 -18.53 33.60 46.25
C ILE A 394 -17.35 33.70 45.29
N LEU A 395 -16.20 33.16 45.73
CA LEU A 395 -15.05 32.87 44.88
C LEU A 395 -15.51 32.02 43.69
N ASP A 396 -14.99 32.37 42.51
CA ASP A 396 -15.27 31.74 41.22
C ASP A 396 -15.48 30.23 41.35
N ILE A 397 -16.73 29.80 41.12
CA ILE A 397 -17.07 28.39 41.00
C ILE A 397 -16.35 27.87 39.75
N ASP A 398 -15.47 26.88 39.95
CA ASP A 398 -14.75 26.19 38.88
C ASP A 398 -15.68 25.83 37.71
N HIS A 399 -15.32 26.28 36.52
CA HIS A 399 -16.10 26.17 35.28
C HIS A 399 -16.40 24.72 34.81
N GLU A 400 -15.93 23.69 35.53
CA GLU A 400 -16.09 22.29 35.14
C GLU A 400 -17.53 21.75 35.39
N ASP A 401 -18.23 22.21 36.41
CA ASP A 401 -19.53 21.63 36.80
C ASP A 401 -20.72 22.06 35.90
N LEU A 402 -20.58 23.19 35.17
CA LEU A 402 -21.62 23.66 34.23
C LEU A 402 -21.61 22.90 32.91
N ILE A 403 -20.48 22.30 32.53
CA ILE A 403 -20.32 21.55 31.27
C ILE A 403 -20.89 20.12 31.41
N ALA A 404 -20.84 19.54 32.61
CA ALA A 404 -21.32 18.18 32.88
C ALA A 404 -22.83 17.97 32.65
N ASN A 405 -23.63 19.04 32.64
CA ASN A 405 -25.07 18.95 32.38
C ASN A 405 -25.46 19.02 30.90
N PHE A 406 -24.53 19.35 29.99
CA PHE A 406 -24.77 19.27 28.53
C PHE A 406 -24.48 17.87 27.95
N THR A 407 -23.82 16.99 28.70
CA THR A 407 -23.35 15.67 28.23
C THR A 407 -24.30 14.51 28.51
N LYS A 408 -25.52 14.74 29.04
CA LYS A 408 -26.52 13.67 29.13
C LYS A 408 -27.23 13.49 27.78
N PRO A 409 -27.06 12.34 27.09
CA PRO A 409 -27.87 12.05 25.92
C PRO A 409 -29.33 11.91 26.37
N SER A 410 -30.23 12.67 25.73
CA SER A 410 -31.67 12.46 25.86
C SER A 410 -32.02 11.01 25.51
N ALA A 411 -32.97 10.45 26.28
CA ALA A 411 -33.37 9.04 26.23
C ALA A 411 -33.74 8.54 24.81
N PRO A 412 -33.69 7.22 24.54
CA PRO A 412 -33.57 6.66 23.18
C PRO A 412 -34.79 6.73 22.26
N ASN A 413 -35.89 7.41 22.61
CA ASN A 413 -37.19 7.14 21.97
C ASN A 413 -37.78 8.24 21.07
N ASP A 414 -37.07 9.33 20.75
CA ASP A 414 -37.63 10.41 19.90
C ASP A 414 -36.81 10.74 18.64
N LEU A 415 -36.09 9.76 18.07
CA LEU A 415 -35.27 9.95 16.86
C LEU A 415 -35.68 9.08 15.65
N GLU A 416 -36.96 8.74 15.51
CA GLU A 416 -37.40 7.85 14.42
C GLU A 416 -37.62 8.52 13.05
N ASN A 417 -37.34 9.82 12.83
CA ASN A 417 -37.61 10.44 11.51
C ASN A 417 -36.65 11.54 11.04
N ASN A 418 -35.36 11.48 11.37
CA ASN A 418 -34.36 12.27 10.64
C ASN A 418 -33.32 11.34 10.01
N ASP A 419 -33.33 11.27 8.67
CA ASP A 419 -32.29 10.65 7.87
C ASP A 419 -30.91 11.08 8.38
N LEU A 420 -30.18 10.17 9.03
CA LEU A 420 -28.81 10.38 9.47
C LEU A 420 -27.95 10.73 8.26
N LEU A 421 -27.51 11.98 8.16
CA LEU A 421 -26.70 12.48 7.05
C LEU A 421 -25.31 11.81 6.95
N LEU A 422 -24.87 11.05 7.96
CA LEU A 422 -23.58 10.35 8.05
C LEU A 422 -23.64 9.11 9.00
N PRO A 423 -24.10 7.93 8.53
CA PRO A 423 -24.14 6.71 9.36
C PRO A 423 -22.77 6.09 9.66
N ASP A 424 -21.74 6.42 8.87
CA ASP A 424 -20.43 5.73 8.89
C ASP A 424 -19.40 6.32 9.87
N LEU A 425 -19.76 7.36 10.62
CA LEU A 425 -18.86 8.05 11.56
C LEU A 425 -19.13 7.71 13.04
N SER A 426 -20.27 7.09 13.36
CA SER A 426 -20.69 6.83 14.74
C SER A 426 -20.01 5.63 15.40
N ASN A 427 -19.26 4.81 14.65
CA ASN A 427 -18.67 3.55 15.16
C ASN A 427 -17.19 3.66 15.58
N VAL A 428 -16.64 4.86 15.75
CA VAL A 428 -15.28 5.03 16.31
C VAL A 428 -15.30 6.07 17.43
N ILE A 429 -16.02 5.77 18.51
CA ILE A 429 -15.67 6.32 19.82
C ILE A 429 -14.78 5.28 20.49
N GLN A 430 -13.48 5.29 20.15
CA GLN A 430 -12.49 4.75 21.06
C GLN A 430 -12.17 5.89 22.03
N ASN A 431 -12.46 5.70 23.32
CA ASN A 431 -12.05 6.65 24.34
C ASN A 431 -10.52 6.83 24.27
N GLU A 432 -10.06 8.07 24.10
CA GLU A 432 -8.64 8.40 24.13
C GLU A 432 -8.06 8.12 25.53
N PRO A 433 -6.89 7.46 25.64
CA PRO A 433 -6.18 7.34 26.92
C PRO A 433 -5.51 8.68 27.30
N ASN A 434 -5.44 8.97 28.60
CA ASN A 434 -4.78 10.17 29.12
C ASN A 434 -3.27 10.13 28.82
N TYR A 435 -2.80 11.05 27.98
CA TYR A 435 -1.42 11.07 27.45
C TYR A 435 -0.39 11.63 28.42
N ASP A 436 -0.82 12.36 29.46
CA ASP A 436 0.09 13.01 30.41
C ASP A 436 0.66 12.03 31.46
N ASP A 437 0.01 10.88 31.66
CA ASP A 437 0.39 9.84 32.63
C ASP A 437 1.01 8.58 31.98
N MET A 438 1.19 8.56 30.65
CA MET A 438 1.68 7.37 29.96
C MET A 438 3.21 7.35 29.84
N ASP A 439 3.83 6.28 30.37
CA ASP A 439 5.24 6.01 30.17
C ASP A 439 5.57 5.79 28.68
N ASN A 440 6.79 6.14 28.25
CA ASN A 440 7.19 6.21 26.83
C ASN A 440 6.93 4.91 26.04
N TRP A 441 6.92 3.77 26.73
CA TRP A 441 6.60 2.47 26.14
C TRP A 441 5.11 2.29 25.80
N ALA A 442 4.19 2.87 26.58
CA ALA A 442 2.76 2.84 26.32
C ALA A 442 2.37 3.80 25.17
N LEU A 443 3.08 4.93 25.07
CA LEU A 443 2.93 5.92 24.00
C LEU A 443 3.36 5.37 22.63
N LEU A 444 4.37 4.50 22.58
CA LEU A 444 4.79 3.80 21.37
C LEU A 444 3.85 2.66 20.95
N SER A 445 3.14 2.05 21.92
CA SER A 445 2.15 1.00 21.65
C SER A 445 0.85 1.56 21.06
N SER A 446 0.39 2.72 21.53
CA SER A 446 -0.82 3.41 21.02
C SER A 446 -0.62 4.03 19.62
N LEU A 447 0.63 4.28 19.22
CA LEU A 447 1.02 4.71 17.87
C LEU A 447 1.19 3.55 16.87
N CYS A 448 0.88 2.31 17.25
CA CYS A 448 1.02 1.09 16.45
C CYS A 448 2.41 0.93 15.77
N LEU A 449 3.49 1.26 16.48
CA LEU A 449 4.88 1.03 16.03
C LEU A 449 5.48 -0.28 16.54
N GLN A 450 4.68 -1.35 16.63
CA GLN A 450 5.18 -2.71 16.79
C GLN A 450 4.59 -3.62 15.72
N ASP A 451 5.43 -3.99 14.75
CA ASP A 451 5.23 -5.23 14.00
C ASP A 451 6.45 -6.11 14.24
N SER A 452 6.29 -7.14 15.09
CA SER A 452 6.93 -8.45 14.92
C SER A 452 6.45 -9.50 15.95
N PRO A 453 6.58 -10.79 15.61
CA PRO A 453 5.58 -11.82 15.87
C PRO A 453 5.65 -12.40 17.28
N GLN A 454 4.49 -12.85 17.78
CA GLN A 454 4.40 -13.64 19.00
C GLN A 454 5.33 -14.86 18.94
N ASN A 455 6.44 -14.77 19.67
CA ASN A 455 7.15 -15.93 20.20
C ASN A 455 6.17 -16.76 21.03
N LYS A 456 5.80 -17.95 20.54
CA LYS A 456 5.26 -19.00 21.42
C LYS A 456 6.42 -19.62 22.19
N PRO A 457 6.39 -19.66 23.54
CA PRO A 457 7.21 -20.59 24.27
C PRO A 457 6.69 -22.02 24.04
N LEU A 458 7.64 -22.91 23.80
CA LEU A 458 7.50 -24.36 23.95
C LEU A 458 7.19 -24.72 25.41
N LEU A 459 6.37 -25.77 25.58
CA LEU A 459 6.03 -26.50 26.81
C LEU A 459 5.21 -25.77 27.89
N THR A 460 4.04 -26.35 28.22
CA THR A 460 3.72 -26.96 29.52
C THR A 460 2.37 -27.68 29.43
N ASP A 461 2.40 -29.01 29.27
CA ASP A 461 1.44 -29.93 29.88
C ASP A 461 2.27 -31.03 30.55
N LEU A 462 2.61 -30.78 31.81
CA LEU A 462 3.03 -31.75 32.81
C LEU A 462 2.04 -31.57 33.96
N ASP A 463 0.91 -32.25 33.85
CA ASP A 463 0.40 -33.22 34.84
C ASP A 463 -0.99 -33.74 34.40
#